data_AF-A0AAX3BG15-F1
#
_entry.id   AF-A0AAX3BG15-F1
#
_cell.length_a   1.000
_cell.length_b   1.000
_cell.length_c   1.000
_cell.angle_alpha   90.00
_cell.angle_beta   90.00
_cell.angle_gamma   90.00
#
_symmetry.space_group_name_H-M   'P 1'
#
loop_
_entity.id
_entity.type
_entity.pdbx_description
1 polymer ?
#
loop_
_entity_poly.entity_id
_entity_poly.type
_entity_poly.pdbx_seq_one_letter_code
_entity_poly.pdbx_strand_id
1 'polypeptide(L)'
;MKHWLWILVSMLFLVNGYSQTKEKARTIADLRIGSETEMETAMRILKIKGEYEKKRIILPLIEQNIQDPVVFNLVKDLLINYYQNPRFNEEDQVMFYDDVIAEELLKILGKTRSQEIFPVVLQFALHNKWHRESTVQTAWKLMQSIEWK
;
A
#
# COMPACT_ATOMS: atom_id res chain seq x y z
N MET A 1 -49.97 -5.20 -36.58
CA MET A 1 -50.30 -4.22 -35.52
C MET A 1 -49.35 -4.49 -34.35
N LYS A 2 -48.09 -4.06 -34.25
CA LYS A 2 -47.35 -2.82 -34.56
C LYS A 2 -47.99 -1.54 -34.01
N HIS A 3 -47.26 -1.01 -33.02
CA HIS A 3 -47.36 0.30 -32.37
C HIS A 3 -48.46 0.41 -31.32
N TRP A 4 -48.25 1.26 -30.31
CA TRP A 4 -48.94 1.34 -29.01
C TRP A 4 -48.47 0.24 -28.02
N LEU A 5 -47.81 0.51 -26.90
CA LEU A 5 -47.52 1.80 -26.29
C LEU A 5 -46.36 1.63 -25.30
N TRP A 6 -45.18 2.00 -25.79
CA TRP A 6 -43.92 2.17 -25.07
C TRP A 6 -43.98 3.36 -24.08
N ILE A 7 -44.88 3.33 -23.08
CA ILE A 7 -45.04 4.45 -22.12
C ILE A 7 -45.01 4.03 -20.63
N LEU A 8 -44.97 2.73 -20.30
CA LEU A 8 -44.89 2.27 -18.90
C LEU A 8 -43.51 1.69 -18.54
N VAL A 9 -42.45 2.17 -19.19
CA VAL A 9 -41.04 1.89 -18.81
C VAL A 9 -40.38 3.15 -18.19
N SER A 10 -41.10 4.27 -18.11
CA SER A 10 -40.48 5.58 -17.91
C SER A 10 -40.74 6.25 -16.56
N MET A 11 -41.39 5.59 -15.58
CA MET A 11 -41.89 6.30 -14.38
C MET A 11 -41.64 5.61 -13.03
N LEU A 12 -40.52 4.91 -12.87
CA LEU A 12 -39.99 4.53 -11.54
C LEU A 12 -38.47 4.76 -11.42
N PHE A 13 -37.92 5.67 -12.24
CA PHE A 13 -36.53 6.17 -12.13
C PHE A 13 -36.43 7.43 -11.27
N LEU A 14 -37.19 7.50 -10.18
CA LEU A 14 -37.10 8.62 -9.25
C LEU A 14 -36.94 8.13 -7.82
N VAL A 15 -35.87 8.62 -7.21
CA VAL A 15 -35.51 8.55 -5.80
C VAL A 15 -34.75 7.30 -5.38
N ASN A 16 -33.49 7.23 -5.81
CA ASN A 16 -32.40 7.13 -4.84
C ASN A 16 -31.20 7.89 -5.40
N GLY A 17 -31.25 9.21 -5.22
CA GLY A 17 -30.06 10.05 -5.30
C GLY A 17 -29.09 9.60 -4.23
N TYR A 18 -28.27 8.60 -4.55
CA TYR A 18 -26.96 8.46 -3.94
C TYR A 18 -26.18 9.70 -4.34
N SER A 19 -26.31 10.73 -3.51
CA SER A 19 -25.32 11.78 -3.41
C SER A 19 -24.00 11.08 -3.15
N GLN A 20 -23.24 10.80 -4.20
CA GLN A 20 -21.81 10.62 -4.08
C GLN A 20 -21.28 11.97 -3.61
N THR A 21 -21.28 12.19 -2.31
CA THR A 21 -20.36 13.14 -1.70
C THR A 21 -18.98 12.71 -2.20
N LYS A 22 -18.48 13.41 -3.22
CA LYS A 22 -17.11 13.27 -3.70
C LYS A 22 -16.23 13.63 -2.51
N GLU A 23 -15.86 12.63 -1.71
CA GLU A 23 -14.96 12.82 -0.59
C GLU A 23 -13.68 13.42 -1.18
N LYS A 24 -13.32 14.62 -0.72
CA LYS A 24 -12.14 15.33 -1.20
C LYS A 24 -10.94 14.41 -1.01
N ALA A 25 -10.10 14.27 -2.04
CA ALA A 25 -8.88 13.47 -1.94
C ALA A 25 -8.05 13.97 -0.75
N ARG A 26 -7.83 13.10 0.24
CA ARG A 26 -7.02 13.41 1.42
C ARG A 26 -5.55 13.50 1.00
N THR A 27 -4.85 14.50 1.51
CA THR A 27 -3.43 14.74 1.31
C THR A 27 -2.65 14.39 2.56
N ILE A 28 -1.31 14.30 2.44
CA ILE A 28 -0.44 14.06 3.60
C ILE A 28 -0.59 15.20 4.63
N ALA A 29 -0.76 16.44 4.17
CA ALA A 29 -0.98 17.60 5.02
C ALA A 29 -2.22 17.44 5.92
N ASP A 30 -3.28 16.79 5.44
CA ASP A 30 -4.50 16.53 6.20
C ASP A 30 -4.31 15.47 7.30
N LEU A 31 -3.20 14.70 7.27
CA LEU A 31 -2.90 13.59 8.19
C LEU A 31 -1.86 13.94 9.26
N ARG A 32 -1.27 15.14 9.19
CA ARG A 32 -0.24 15.64 10.12
C ARG A 32 -0.85 15.94 11.48
N ILE A 33 -0.07 15.70 12.54
CA ILE A 33 -0.43 16.07 13.91
C ILE A 33 0.58 17.10 14.44
N GLY A 34 0.10 18.27 14.86
CA GLY A 34 0.97 19.31 15.41
C GLY A 34 1.99 19.82 14.40
N SER A 35 3.28 19.78 14.76
CA SER A 35 4.40 20.27 13.96
C SER A 35 5.15 19.18 13.19
N GLU A 36 4.65 17.94 13.18
CA GLU A 36 5.29 16.81 12.46
C GLU A 36 5.61 17.19 11.01
N THR A 37 6.80 16.86 10.52
CA THR A 37 7.12 16.93 9.09
C THR A 37 6.30 15.92 8.28
N GLU A 38 6.26 16.06 6.96
CA GLU A 38 5.56 15.10 6.09
C GLU A 38 6.15 13.69 6.21
N MET A 39 7.47 13.58 6.30
CA MET A 39 8.15 12.29 6.44
C MET A 39 7.89 11.66 7.81
N GLU A 40 7.93 12.44 8.90
CA GLU A 40 7.57 11.94 10.25
C GLU A 40 6.13 11.42 10.27
N THR A 41 5.21 12.18 9.66
CA THR A 41 3.80 11.78 9.52
C THR A 41 3.67 10.48 8.73
N ALA A 42 4.37 10.37 7.59
CA ALA A 42 4.35 9.16 6.77
C ALA A 42 4.88 7.94 7.54
N MET A 43 6.03 8.08 8.21
CA MET A 43 6.64 6.99 8.99
C MET A 43 5.73 6.55 10.13
N ARG A 44 5.07 7.49 10.82
CA ARG A 44 4.09 7.17 11.87
C ARG A 44 2.91 6.38 11.30
N ILE A 45 2.35 6.82 10.17
CA ILE A 45 1.20 6.16 9.53
C ILE A 45 1.55 4.75 9.05
N LEU A 46 2.74 4.54 8.46
CA LEU A 46 3.18 3.21 8.01
C LEU A 46 3.31 2.19 9.15
N LYS A 47 3.51 2.63 10.39
CA LYS A 47 3.63 1.75 11.56
C LYS A 47 2.28 1.31 12.13
N ILE A 48 1.19 2.01 11.81
CA ILE A 48 -0.14 1.70 12.33
C ILE A 48 -0.69 0.48 11.58
N LYS A 49 -1.23 -0.52 12.29
CA LYS A 49 -1.89 -1.67 11.66
C LYS A 49 -3.16 -1.23 10.92
N GLY A 50 -3.38 -1.68 9.70
CA GLY A 50 -4.49 -1.27 8.85
C GLY A 50 -4.30 0.12 8.25
N GLU A 51 -5.37 0.92 8.20
CA GLU A 51 -5.34 2.30 7.66
C GLU A 51 -4.87 2.38 6.19
N TYR A 52 -5.26 1.38 5.40
CA TYR A 52 -4.82 1.18 4.01
C TYR A 52 -4.84 2.46 3.17
N GLU A 53 -5.96 3.21 3.18
CA GLU A 53 -6.06 4.43 2.39
C GLU A 53 -5.06 5.51 2.80
N LYS A 54 -4.79 5.67 4.10
CA LYS A 54 -3.78 6.62 4.59
C LYS A 54 -2.39 6.18 4.17
N LYS A 55 -2.10 4.88 4.25
CA LYS A 55 -0.83 4.30 3.81
C LYS A 55 -0.63 4.42 2.29
N ARG A 56 -1.68 4.25 1.51
CA ARG A 56 -1.64 4.40 0.05
C ARG A 56 -1.28 5.83 -0.36
N ILE A 57 -1.82 6.83 0.34
CA ILE A 57 -1.55 8.26 0.07
C ILE A 57 -0.08 8.63 0.29
N ILE A 58 0.63 7.95 1.20
CA ILE A 58 2.02 8.26 1.54
C ILE A 58 3.05 7.53 0.67
N LEU A 59 2.68 6.44 -0.03
CA LEU A 59 3.60 5.69 -0.90
C LEU A 59 4.32 6.58 -1.93
N PRO A 60 3.66 7.55 -2.62
CA PRO A 60 4.34 8.43 -3.56
C PRO A 60 5.42 9.31 -2.91
N LEU A 61 5.21 9.76 -1.66
CA LEU A 61 6.21 10.52 -0.93
C LEU A 61 7.44 9.65 -0.64
N ILE A 62 7.23 8.40 -0.22
CA ILE A 62 8.34 7.46 0.03
C ILE A 62 9.10 7.19 -1.26
N GLU A 63 8.39 6.95 -2.35
CA GLU A 63 8.97 6.68 -3.66
C GLU A 63 9.85 7.83 -4.15
N GLN A 64 9.38 9.09 -4.01
CA GLN A 64 10.14 10.28 -4.40
C GLN A 64 11.43 10.47 -3.59
N ASN A 65 11.45 10.00 -2.35
CA ASN A 65 12.56 10.22 -1.42
C ASN A 65 13.39 8.96 -1.15
N ILE A 66 13.14 7.83 -1.81
CA ILE A 66 13.81 6.54 -1.50
C ILE A 66 15.33 6.56 -1.74
N GLN A 67 15.83 7.52 -2.52
CA GLN A 67 17.27 7.72 -2.75
C GLN A 67 17.97 8.39 -1.55
N ASP A 68 17.22 9.00 -0.64
CA ASP A 68 17.75 9.52 0.62
C ASP A 68 18.13 8.33 1.55
N PRO A 69 19.38 8.24 2.03
CA PRO A 69 19.83 7.13 2.87
C PRO A 69 19.03 6.95 4.17
N VAL A 70 18.48 8.02 4.73
CA VAL A 70 17.66 7.98 5.94
C VAL A 70 16.32 7.33 5.61
N VAL A 71 15.65 7.77 4.54
CA VAL A 71 14.38 7.19 4.10
C VAL A 71 14.56 5.73 3.68
N PHE A 72 15.63 5.43 2.95
CA PHE A 72 15.99 4.07 2.56
C PHE A 72 16.10 3.13 3.77
N ASN A 73 16.86 3.52 4.80
CA ASN A 73 17.02 2.70 6.00
C ASN A 73 15.74 2.60 6.81
N LEU A 74 14.95 3.68 6.91
CA LEU A 74 13.65 3.64 7.58
C LEU A 74 12.68 2.66 6.90
N VAL A 75 12.64 2.62 5.56
CA VAL A 75 11.79 1.67 4.83
C VAL A 75 12.24 0.22 5.05
N LYS A 76 13.55 -0.04 5.05
CA LYS A 76 14.10 -1.36 5.40
C LYS A 76 13.65 -1.78 6.80
N ASP A 77 13.81 -0.90 7.78
CA ASP A 77 13.44 -1.17 9.17
C ASP A 77 11.93 -1.38 9.32
N LEU A 78 11.11 -0.61 8.61
CA LEU A 78 9.66 -0.80 8.59
C LEU A 78 9.28 -2.20 8.08
N LEU A 79 9.85 -2.61 6.95
CA LEU A 79 9.55 -3.89 6.33
C LEU A 79 9.92 -5.09 7.23
N ILE A 80 11.06 -5.00 7.93
CA ILE A 80 11.52 -6.03 8.86
C ILE A 80 10.69 -6.06 10.14
N ASN A 81 10.37 -4.90 10.72
CA ASN A 81 9.81 -4.84 12.07
C ASN A 81 8.29 -4.74 12.15
N TYR A 82 7.63 -4.22 11.11
CA TYR A 82 6.19 -3.93 11.14
C TYR A 82 5.37 -4.71 10.11
N TYR A 83 6.00 -5.18 9.03
CA TYR A 83 5.28 -5.86 7.94
C TYR A 83 5.49 -7.37 7.91
N GLN A 84 6.30 -7.94 8.82
CA GLN A 84 6.38 -9.39 9.04
C GLN A 84 5.16 -9.85 9.85
N ASN A 85 4.32 -10.74 9.30
CA ASN A 85 3.10 -11.19 9.95
C ASN A 85 3.02 -12.72 10.11
N PRO A 86 3.53 -13.29 11.22
CA PRO A 86 3.54 -14.73 11.45
C PRO A 86 2.17 -15.42 11.48
N ARG A 87 1.08 -14.64 11.60
CA ARG A 87 -0.30 -15.14 11.66
C ARG A 87 -1.11 -14.69 10.45
N PHE A 88 -0.44 -14.40 9.33
CA PHE A 88 -1.09 -13.97 8.11
C PHE A 88 -2.23 -14.90 7.71
N ASN A 89 -3.37 -14.29 7.40
CA ASN A 89 -4.53 -14.95 6.84
C ASN A 89 -5.10 -14.05 5.74
N GLU A 90 -5.28 -14.61 4.55
CA GLU A 90 -5.75 -13.87 3.38
C GLU A 90 -7.21 -13.38 3.53
N GLU A 91 -8.01 -14.06 4.36
CA GLU A 91 -9.40 -13.67 4.66
C GLU A 91 -9.48 -12.48 5.64
N ASP A 92 -8.42 -12.20 6.40
CA ASP A 92 -8.34 -11.01 7.25
C ASP A 92 -7.97 -9.80 6.40
N GLN A 93 -8.96 -8.97 6.09
CA GLN A 93 -8.78 -7.78 5.25
C GLN A 93 -7.67 -6.85 5.76
N VAL A 94 -7.51 -6.70 7.08
CA VAL A 94 -6.48 -5.81 7.62
C VAL A 94 -5.10 -6.36 7.31
N MET A 95 -4.90 -7.66 7.54
CA MET A 95 -3.63 -8.32 7.23
C MET A 95 -3.36 -8.34 5.72
N PHE A 96 -4.39 -8.61 4.92
CA PHE A 96 -4.30 -8.59 3.48
C PHE A 96 -3.82 -7.23 2.96
N TYR A 97 -4.47 -6.14 3.37
CA TYR A 97 -4.13 -4.80 2.89
C TYR A 97 -2.83 -4.27 3.47
N ASP A 98 -2.46 -4.64 4.70
CA ASP A 98 -1.13 -4.33 5.23
C ASP A 98 -0.04 -5.03 4.39
N ASP A 99 -0.28 -6.26 3.95
CA ASP A 99 0.65 -6.99 3.09
C ASP A 99 0.68 -6.44 1.65
N VAL A 100 -0.41 -5.84 1.15
CA VAL A 100 -0.40 -5.03 -0.07
C VAL A 100 0.54 -3.83 0.07
N ILE A 101 0.51 -3.12 1.20
CA ILE A 101 1.43 -2.02 1.44
C ILE A 101 2.88 -2.51 1.54
N ALA A 102 3.13 -3.67 2.15
CA ALA A 102 4.45 -4.29 2.17
C ALA A 102 4.99 -4.56 0.76
N GLU A 103 4.15 -5.12 -0.13
CA GLU A 103 4.50 -5.36 -1.54
C GLU A 103 4.90 -4.08 -2.26
N GLU A 104 4.15 -2.99 -2.09
CA GLU A 104 4.46 -1.70 -2.72
C GLU A 104 5.74 -1.07 -2.16
N LEU A 105 5.97 -1.14 -0.85
CA LEU A 105 7.21 -0.69 -0.23
C LEU A 105 8.42 -1.50 -0.71
N LEU A 106 8.28 -2.82 -0.90
CA LEU A 106 9.31 -3.66 -1.51
C LEU A 106 9.63 -3.19 -2.94
N LYS A 107 8.60 -2.94 -3.77
CA LYS A 107 8.80 -2.42 -5.13
C LYS A 107 9.52 -1.08 -5.13
N ILE A 108 9.16 -0.16 -4.24
CA ILE A 108 9.81 1.14 -4.07
C ILE A 108 11.29 0.95 -3.69
N LEU A 109 11.56 0.12 -2.67
CA LEU A 109 12.91 -0.18 -2.20
C LEU A 109 13.76 -0.82 -3.31
N GLY A 110 13.15 -1.69 -4.12
CA GLY A 110 13.76 -2.36 -5.27
C GLY A 110 14.28 -1.41 -6.36
N LYS A 111 13.73 -0.19 -6.47
CA LYS A 111 14.19 0.83 -7.44
C LYS A 111 15.63 1.27 -7.19
N THR A 112 16.11 1.12 -5.95
CA THR A 112 17.51 1.43 -5.60
C THR A 112 18.50 0.40 -6.13
N ARG A 113 18.04 -0.85 -6.37
CA ARG A 113 18.86 -2.01 -6.74
C ARG A 113 20.04 -2.27 -5.79
N SER A 114 20.02 -1.69 -4.59
CA SER A 114 21.10 -1.77 -3.61
C SER A 114 21.19 -3.17 -3.03
N GLN A 115 22.41 -3.69 -2.86
CA GLN A 115 22.64 -4.96 -2.16
C GLN A 115 22.16 -4.96 -0.71
N GLU A 116 22.05 -3.77 -0.08
CA GLU A 116 21.57 -3.64 1.28
C GLU A 116 20.10 -4.03 1.48
N ILE A 117 19.33 -4.16 0.38
CA ILE A 117 17.95 -4.62 0.46
C ILE A 117 17.87 -6.13 0.62
N PHE A 118 18.95 -6.87 0.32
CA PHE A 118 19.00 -8.33 0.31
C PHE A 118 18.44 -8.97 1.60
N PRO A 119 18.83 -8.54 2.82
CA PRO A 119 18.28 -9.13 4.04
C PRO A 119 16.77 -8.99 4.16
N VAL A 120 16.21 -7.87 3.70
CA VAL A 120 14.77 -7.61 3.72
C VAL A 120 14.06 -8.55 2.75
N VAL A 121 14.46 -8.56 1.48
CA VAL A 121 13.80 -9.39 0.46
C VAL A 121 13.97 -10.89 0.75
N LEU A 122 15.09 -11.30 1.35
CA LEU A 122 15.31 -12.68 1.78
C LEU A 122 14.32 -13.09 2.89
N GLN A 123 14.05 -12.22 3.87
CA GLN A 123 13.07 -12.52 4.92
C GLN A 123 11.68 -12.78 4.35
N PHE A 124 11.18 -11.91 3.47
CA PHE A 124 9.87 -12.10 2.82
C PHE A 124 9.82 -13.39 2.00
N ALA A 125 10.92 -13.77 1.35
CA ALA A 125 10.99 -15.00 0.57
C ALA A 125 11.05 -16.27 1.45
N LEU A 126 11.80 -16.25 2.55
CA LEU A 126 11.93 -17.38 3.46
C LEU A 126 10.69 -17.59 4.34
N HIS A 127 10.07 -16.50 4.77
CA HIS A 127 8.86 -16.53 5.59
C HIS A 127 7.59 -16.43 4.73
N ASN A 128 7.54 -17.21 3.64
CA ASN A 128 6.48 -17.13 2.64
C ASN A 128 5.05 -17.33 3.20
N LYS A 129 4.89 -18.07 4.32
CA LYS A 129 3.60 -18.26 5.00
C LYS A 129 3.10 -17.01 5.74
N TRP A 130 3.93 -15.98 5.88
CA TRP A 130 3.62 -14.75 6.63
C TRP A 130 3.10 -13.62 5.74
N HIS A 131 2.95 -13.90 4.45
CA HIS A 131 2.68 -12.91 3.41
C HIS A 131 1.77 -13.50 2.33
N ARG A 132 1.19 -12.63 1.51
CA ARG A 132 0.52 -13.04 0.27
C ARG A 132 1.54 -13.59 -0.70
N GLU A 133 1.10 -14.52 -1.55
CA GLU A 133 1.92 -15.11 -2.60
C GLU A 133 2.51 -14.03 -3.54
N SER A 134 1.75 -12.97 -3.87
CA SER A 134 2.23 -11.87 -4.72
C SER A 134 3.38 -11.08 -4.08
N THR A 135 3.33 -10.87 -2.77
CA THR A 135 4.38 -10.20 -1.99
C THR A 135 5.66 -11.05 -1.97
N VAL A 136 5.51 -12.37 -1.75
CA VAL A 136 6.63 -13.33 -1.78
C VAL A 136 7.28 -13.36 -3.17
N GLN A 137 6.48 -13.44 -4.24
CA GLN A 137 6.99 -13.42 -5.61
C GLN A 137 7.68 -12.10 -5.96
N THR A 138 7.18 -10.98 -5.42
CA THR A 138 7.84 -9.68 -5.56
C THR A 138 9.22 -9.71 -4.92
N ALA A 139 9.35 -10.24 -3.71
CA ALA A 139 10.64 -10.38 -3.03
C ALA A 139 11.63 -11.26 -3.83
N TRP A 140 11.16 -12.39 -4.40
CA TRP A 140 11.98 -13.23 -5.27
C TRP A 140 12.50 -12.49 -6.51
N LYS A 141 11.64 -11.74 -7.20
CA LYS A 141 12.03 -10.94 -8.37
C LYS A 141 13.04 -9.86 -7.99
N LEU A 142 12.85 -9.22 -6.84
CA LEU A 142 13.76 -8.17 -6.38
C LEU A 142 15.15 -8.72 -6.05
N MET A 143 15.26 -9.88 -5.41
CA MET A 143 16.56 -10.54 -5.17
C MET A 143 17.37 -10.72 -6.46
N GLN A 144 16.70 -11.06 -7.57
CA GLN A 144 17.34 -11.24 -8.88
C GLN A 144 17.79 -9.91 -9.53
N SER A 145 17.23 -8.79 -9.10
CA SER A 145 17.48 -7.46 -9.67
C SER A 145 18.59 -6.65 -8.98
N ILE A 146 19.07 -7.15 -7.82
CA ILE A 146 20.11 -6.53 -7.00
C ILE A 146 21.43 -6.43 -7.78
N GLU A 147 22.08 -5.27 -7.70
CA GLU A 147 23.42 -5.05 -8.23
C GLU A 147 24.47 -5.39 -7.17
N TRP A 148 25.08 -6.57 -7.32
CA TRP A 148 26.20 -7.02 -6.50
C TRP A 148 27.48 -6.30 -6.94
N LYS A 149 28.13 -5.61 -6.00
CA LYS A 149 29.38 -4.88 -6.23
C LYS A 149 30.50 -5.48 -5.42
#